data_AF-A0A2K3M0S0-F1
#
_entry.id   AF-A0A2K3M0S0-F1
#
_cell.length_a   1.000
_cell.length_b   1.000
_cell.length_c   1.000
_cell.angle_alpha   90.00
_cell.angle_beta   90.00
_cell.angle_gamma   90.00
#
_symmetry.space_group_name_H-M   'P 1'
#
loop_
_entity.id
_entity.type
_entity.pdbx_description
1 polymer ?
#
loop_
_entity_poly.entity_id
_entity_poly.type
_entity_poly.pdbx_seq_one_letter_code
_entity_poly.pdbx_strand_id
1 'polypeptide(L)'
;IALSGILEIKGTNIKHNDEIKEDIHGKLVSANSIGVYHDHFYMYYLDLDIDGTHNSFEKTSLKTVRITDGSSKRKSYWTTETQTAKTESDAKITIGYAPAELVVVNPNLKTAVGNHFGYRLIPAIPAHPLLSLDDYPQIRGAFTNYNVWVTPYNRTEKWAGGLYVDHSRGDDTLAVWTQQNRNIENQDIVLWHVVGIHHVPAQEDFPIMPLLTTSFELRPTNFFERNPVLNTLSPPDVAWPGCPK
;
A
#
# COMPACT_ATOMS: atom_id res chain seq x y z
N ILE A 1 9.81 -4.50 0.98
CA ILE A 1 10.73 -3.79 1.91
C ILE A 1 11.05 -4.72 3.06
N ALA A 2 12.31 -4.83 3.46
CA ALA A 2 12.71 -5.59 4.64
C ALA A 2 13.54 -4.69 5.57
N LEU A 3 13.20 -4.68 6.86
CA LEU A 3 13.83 -3.86 7.89
C LEU A 3 14.69 -4.72 8.81
N SER A 4 15.78 -4.12 9.28
CA SER A 4 16.75 -4.66 10.24
C SER A 4 17.49 -3.44 10.81
N GLY A 5 18.71 -3.61 11.33
CA GLY A 5 19.50 -2.52 11.89
C GLY A 5 19.33 -2.42 13.41
N ILE A 6 19.55 -1.22 13.95
CA ILE A 6 19.64 -0.99 15.39
C ILE A 6 18.43 -0.15 15.84
N LEU A 7 17.88 -0.48 17.00
CA LEU A 7 16.82 0.32 17.63
C LEU A 7 17.31 1.70 18.04
N GLU A 8 16.45 2.71 17.92
CA GLU A 8 16.62 3.99 18.62
C GLU A 8 16.38 3.79 20.13
N ILE A 9 17.44 3.89 20.93
CA ILE A 9 17.37 3.66 22.38
C ILE A 9 17.30 4.97 23.15
N LYS A 10 16.28 5.11 23.99
CA LYS A 10 16.22 6.12 25.05
C LYS A 10 16.81 5.53 26.34
N GLY A 11 17.88 6.16 26.84
CA GLY A 11 18.51 5.77 28.10
C GLY A 11 17.61 6.06 29.32
N THR A 12 17.64 5.16 30.31
CA THR A 12 16.89 5.30 31.57
C THR A 12 17.66 4.72 32.76
N ASN A 13 17.31 5.12 33.99
CA ASN A 13 17.82 4.48 35.20
C ASN A 13 17.12 3.15 35.52
N ILE A 14 15.96 2.88 34.90
CA ILE A 14 15.17 1.67 35.07
C ILE A 14 15.95 0.44 34.57
N LYS A 15 15.94 -0.63 35.36
CA LYS A 15 16.63 -1.90 35.05
C LYS A 15 15.68 -3.08 34.94
N HIS A 16 14.51 -3.00 35.57
CA HIS A 16 13.51 -4.06 35.57
C HIS A 16 12.12 -3.49 35.27
N ASN A 17 11.25 -4.30 34.65
CA ASN A 17 9.90 -3.87 34.26
C ASN A 17 9.05 -3.47 35.49
N ASP A 18 9.29 -4.08 36.65
CA ASP A 18 8.59 -3.77 37.91
C ASP A 18 8.89 -2.35 38.44
N GLU A 19 9.94 -1.70 37.95
CA GLU A 19 10.30 -0.34 38.35
C GLU A 19 9.54 0.73 37.55
N ILE A 20 8.83 0.35 36.48
CA ILE A 20 8.06 1.26 35.63
C ILE A 20 6.79 1.70 36.36
N LYS A 21 6.61 3.03 36.50
CA LYS A 21 5.49 3.64 37.24
C LYS A 21 4.57 4.50 36.38
N GLU A 22 4.96 4.76 35.14
CA GLU A 22 4.25 5.59 34.18
C GLU A 22 4.47 5.04 32.77
N ASP A 23 3.77 5.60 31.77
CA ASP A 23 4.04 5.25 30.38
C ASP A 23 5.43 5.75 29.97
N ILE A 24 6.29 4.82 29.58
CA ILE A 24 7.66 5.10 29.14
C ILE A 24 7.76 5.35 27.63
N HIS A 25 6.64 5.29 26.91
CA HIS A 25 6.52 5.47 25.46
C HIS A 25 7.39 4.50 24.64
N GLY A 26 7.53 3.28 25.14
CA GLY A 26 8.33 2.23 24.55
C GLY A 26 8.29 0.93 25.35
N LYS A 27 9.22 0.02 25.04
CA LYS A 27 9.47 -1.20 25.82
C LYS A 27 10.89 -1.17 26.38
N LEU A 28 11.05 -1.63 27.63
CA LEU A 28 12.37 -1.90 28.20
C LEU A 28 12.91 -3.19 27.55
N VAL A 29 13.77 -3.05 26.54
CA VAL A 29 14.29 -4.19 25.75
C VAL A 29 15.59 -4.76 26.32
N SER A 30 16.30 -3.95 27.11
CA SER A 30 17.49 -4.33 27.89
C SER A 30 17.58 -3.41 29.11
N ALA A 31 18.42 -3.76 30.09
CA ALA A 31 18.65 -2.90 31.25
C ALA A 31 19.04 -1.48 30.77
N ASN A 32 18.46 -0.46 31.40
CA ASN A 32 18.70 0.95 31.08
C ASN A 32 18.30 1.40 29.65
N SER A 33 17.62 0.55 28.87
CA SER A 33 17.43 0.74 27.43
C SER A 33 15.97 0.61 27.02
N ILE A 34 15.33 1.73 26.68
CA ILE A 34 13.95 1.77 26.17
C ILE A 34 14.00 1.84 24.64
N GLY A 35 13.43 0.86 23.96
CA GLY A 35 13.10 0.96 22.54
C GLY A 35 11.82 1.79 22.38
N VAL A 36 11.92 2.97 21.79
CA VAL A 36 10.80 3.92 21.66
C VAL A 36 9.82 3.43 20.58
N TYR A 37 8.51 3.57 20.83
CA TYR A 37 7.50 3.27 19.82
C TYR A 37 7.65 4.18 18.60
N HIS A 38 7.55 3.61 17.41
CA HIS A 38 7.66 4.38 16.18
C HIS A 38 7.01 3.64 15.00
N ASP A 39 6.73 4.40 13.95
CA ASP A 39 6.16 3.89 12.72
C ASP A 39 7.15 4.00 11.57
N HIS A 40 7.03 3.08 10.62
CA HIS A 40 7.71 3.17 9.33
C HIS A 40 6.64 3.28 8.25
N PHE A 41 6.62 4.38 7.50
CA PHE A 41 5.74 4.56 6.34
C PHE A 41 6.55 4.86 5.09
N TYR A 42 6.19 4.19 3.99
CA TYR A 42 6.81 4.29 2.68
C TYR A 42 5.74 4.60 1.65
N MET A 43 6.00 5.55 0.77
CA MET A 43 5.12 5.88 -0.35
C MET A 43 5.78 5.49 -1.67
N TYR A 44 5.13 4.63 -2.43
CA TYR A 44 5.53 4.30 -3.79
C TYR A 44 4.85 5.23 -4.79
N TYR A 45 5.64 5.78 -5.72
CA TYR A 45 5.17 6.41 -6.95
C TYR A 45 5.14 5.33 -8.05
N LEU A 46 3.95 5.02 -8.57
CA LEU A 46 3.74 3.97 -9.56
C LEU A 46 3.02 4.57 -10.77
N ASP A 47 3.82 5.08 -11.71
CA ASP A 47 3.38 5.56 -13.01
C ASP A 47 3.13 4.35 -13.92
N LEU A 48 1.88 3.88 -13.91
CA LEU A 48 1.49 2.63 -14.55
C LEU A 48 0.86 2.92 -15.91
N ASP A 49 1.64 2.74 -16.97
CA ASP A 49 1.16 2.78 -18.36
C ASP A 49 0.66 1.40 -18.80
N ILE A 50 -0.56 1.03 -18.38
CA ILE A 50 -1.16 -0.26 -18.74
C ILE A 50 -1.44 -0.28 -20.24
N ASP A 51 -0.50 -0.86 -20.99
CA ASP A 51 -0.55 -0.97 -22.46
C ASP A 51 -0.84 0.40 -23.14
N GLY A 52 -0.23 1.46 -22.60
CA GLY A 52 -0.38 2.86 -22.99
C GLY A 52 -0.81 3.77 -21.83
N THR A 53 -0.69 5.09 -22.02
CA THR A 53 -0.91 6.09 -20.97
C THR A 53 -2.38 6.36 -20.64
N HIS A 54 -3.32 6.05 -21.54
CA HIS A 54 -4.73 6.38 -21.30
C HIS A 54 -5.38 5.31 -20.44
N ASN A 55 -5.38 5.54 -19.12
CA ASN A 55 -5.81 4.56 -18.13
C ASN A 55 -6.91 5.11 -17.22
N SER A 56 -7.56 4.20 -16.51
CA SER A 56 -8.57 4.50 -15.50
C SER A 56 -8.32 3.66 -14.25
N PHE A 57 -8.72 4.17 -13.09
CA PHE A 57 -8.72 3.41 -11.85
C PHE A 57 -10.11 2.85 -11.56
N GLU A 58 -10.20 1.53 -11.38
CA GLU A 58 -11.42 0.81 -11.06
C GLU A 58 -11.34 0.20 -9.65
N LYS A 59 -12.42 0.42 -8.88
CA LYS A 59 -12.65 -0.25 -7.60
C LYS A 59 -13.76 -1.28 -7.77
N THR A 60 -13.42 -2.54 -7.68
CA THR A 60 -14.37 -3.67 -7.76
C THR A 60 -14.74 -4.12 -6.36
N SER A 61 -15.85 -3.61 -5.84
CA SER A 61 -16.33 -3.92 -4.49
C SER A 61 -17.02 -5.28 -4.43
N LEU A 62 -16.80 -6.04 -3.35
CA LEU A 62 -17.55 -7.27 -3.08
C LEU A 62 -18.78 -6.95 -2.22
N LYS A 63 -19.97 -7.27 -2.73
CA LYS A 63 -21.26 -6.94 -2.09
C LYS A 63 -22.02 -8.20 -1.76
N THR A 64 -22.49 -8.32 -0.52
CA THR A 64 -23.42 -9.38 -0.12
C THR A 64 -24.83 -9.05 -0.61
N VAL A 65 -25.43 -9.97 -1.36
CA VAL A 65 -26.83 -9.91 -1.80
C VAL A 65 -27.65 -10.86 -0.94
N ARG A 66 -28.73 -10.36 -0.34
CA ARG A 66 -29.71 -11.17 0.39
C ARG A 66 -30.87 -11.53 -0.53
N ILE A 67 -31.25 -12.80 -0.54
CA ILE A 67 -32.39 -13.29 -1.32
C ILE A 67 -33.63 -13.21 -0.45
N THR A 68 -34.64 -12.47 -0.90
CA THR A 68 -35.87 -12.19 -0.14
C THR A 68 -37.15 -12.59 -0.87
N ASP A 69 -37.08 -12.88 -2.16
CA ASP A 69 -38.22 -13.18 -3.03
C ASP A 69 -38.56 -14.68 -3.12
N GLY A 70 -37.81 -15.54 -2.42
CA GLY A 70 -37.99 -16.99 -2.44
C GLY A 70 -37.50 -17.67 -3.72
N SER A 71 -36.79 -16.95 -4.61
CA SER A 71 -36.25 -17.50 -5.87
C SER A 71 -35.19 -18.60 -5.68
N SER A 72 -34.66 -18.76 -4.46
CA SER A 72 -33.63 -19.75 -4.14
C SER A 72 -33.78 -20.31 -2.74
N LYS A 73 -33.25 -21.53 -2.53
CA LYS A 73 -33.04 -22.11 -1.19
C LYS A 73 -31.93 -21.40 -0.41
N ARG A 74 -30.99 -20.76 -1.10
CA ARG A 74 -29.93 -19.96 -0.49
C ARG A 74 -30.53 -18.67 0.07
N LYS A 75 -30.01 -18.21 1.21
CA LYS A 75 -30.42 -16.92 1.82
C LYS A 75 -29.61 -15.73 1.31
N SER A 76 -28.41 -15.97 0.79
CA SER A 76 -27.51 -14.94 0.28
C SER A 76 -26.43 -15.51 -0.63
N TYR A 77 -25.78 -14.61 -1.36
CA TYR A 77 -24.54 -14.80 -2.12
C TYR A 77 -23.77 -13.46 -2.13
N TRP A 78 -22.59 -13.42 -2.74
CA TRP A 78 -21.89 -12.16 -3.00
C TRP A 78 -21.72 -11.94 -4.49
N THR A 79 -21.64 -10.68 -4.91
CA THR A 79 -21.39 -10.26 -6.29
C THR A 79 -20.36 -9.14 -6.31
N THR A 80 -19.88 -8.78 -7.50
CA THR A 80 -19.02 -7.62 -7.71
C THR A 80 -19.83 -6.42 -8.18
N GLU A 81 -19.37 -5.24 -7.78
CA GLU A 81 -19.82 -3.95 -8.30
C GLU A 81 -18.57 -3.12 -8.60
N THR A 82 -18.32 -2.87 -9.89
CA THR A 82 -17.14 -2.12 -10.36
C THR A 82 -17.51 -0.67 -10.59
N GLN A 83 -16.72 0.23 -10.03
CA GLN A 83 -16.86 1.67 -10.21
C GLN A 83 -15.54 2.27 -10.68
N THR A 84 -15.58 3.06 -11.75
CA THR A 84 -14.45 3.84 -12.22
C THR A 84 -14.38 5.15 -11.43
N ALA A 85 -13.23 5.40 -10.79
CA ALA A 85 -12.96 6.66 -10.12
C ALA A 85 -12.87 7.79 -11.16
N LYS A 86 -13.64 8.85 -10.99
CA LYS A 86 -13.71 9.96 -11.96
C LYS A 86 -12.71 11.04 -11.63
N THR A 87 -12.54 11.30 -10.35
CA THR A 87 -11.66 12.36 -9.83
C THR A 87 -10.71 11.85 -8.76
N GLU A 88 -9.67 12.62 -8.43
CA GLU A 88 -8.70 12.26 -7.39
C GLU A 88 -9.37 11.96 -6.04
N SER A 89 -10.48 12.61 -5.69
CA SER A 89 -11.22 12.33 -4.44
C SER A 89 -11.82 10.93 -4.40
N ASP A 90 -12.26 10.40 -5.55
CA ASP A 90 -12.85 9.05 -5.64
C ASP A 90 -11.80 7.95 -5.46
N ALA A 91 -10.53 8.29 -5.70
CA ALA A 91 -9.39 7.38 -5.65
C ALA A 91 -8.57 7.49 -4.35
N LYS A 92 -9.08 8.15 -3.31
CA LYS A 92 -8.50 8.16 -1.96
C LYS A 92 -9.03 6.98 -1.16
N ILE A 93 -8.22 5.93 -1.00
CA ILE A 93 -8.67 4.64 -0.47
C ILE A 93 -8.02 4.30 0.87
N THR A 94 -8.86 4.07 1.88
CA THR A 94 -8.49 3.39 3.12
C THR A 94 -8.76 1.89 2.96
N ILE A 95 -7.70 1.08 2.90
CA ILE A 95 -7.80 -0.37 2.76
C ILE A 95 -8.33 -0.95 4.08
N GLY A 96 -9.19 -1.98 4.00
CA GLY A 96 -9.76 -2.66 5.18
C GLY A 96 -11.15 -2.17 5.61
N TYR A 97 -11.63 -1.03 5.09
CA TYR A 97 -12.99 -0.56 5.38
C TYR A 97 -14.08 -1.45 4.77
N ALA A 98 -13.85 -1.93 3.53
CA ALA A 98 -14.72 -2.87 2.84
C ALA A 98 -13.88 -3.71 1.85
N PRO A 99 -14.28 -4.96 1.55
CA PRO A 99 -13.57 -5.79 0.58
C PRO A 99 -13.74 -5.24 -0.84
N ALA A 100 -12.63 -4.96 -1.51
CA ALA A 100 -12.60 -4.55 -2.91
C ALA A 100 -11.27 -4.93 -3.56
N GLU A 101 -11.31 -5.18 -4.86
CA GLU A 101 -10.11 -5.20 -5.70
C GLU A 101 -9.85 -3.79 -6.25
N LEU A 102 -8.57 -3.39 -6.30
CA LEU A 102 -8.11 -2.09 -6.79
C LEU A 102 -7.30 -2.32 -8.06
N VAL A 103 -7.78 -1.81 -9.19
CA VAL A 103 -7.24 -2.14 -10.51
C VAL A 103 -6.97 -0.87 -11.30
N VAL A 104 -5.79 -0.77 -11.92
CA VAL A 104 -5.55 0.20 -13.00
C VAL A 104 -5.78 -0.54 -14.31
N VAL A 105 -6.62 0.03 -15.17
CA VAL A 105 -7.02 -0.57 -16.45
C VAL A 105 -6.77 0.38 -17.61
N ASN A 106 -6.57 -0.18 -18.80
CA ASN A 106 -6.73 0.54 -20.05
C ASN A 106 -8.16 0.34 -20.58
N PRO A 107 -9.04 1.35 -20.51
CA PRO A 107 -10.43 1.19 -20.93
C PRO A 107 -10.59 1.10 -22.46
N ASN A 108 -9.53 1.40 -23.22
CA ASN A 108 -9.55 1.41 -24.69
C ASN A 108 -9.15 0.05 -25.28
N LEU A 109 -8.56 -0.84 -24.48
CA LEU A 109 -8.10 -2.15 -24.90
C LEU A 109 -8.85 -3.25 -24.16
N LYS A 110 -9.28 -4.25 -24.91
CA LYS A 110 -10.06 -5.38 -24.41
C LYS A 110 -9.50 -6.68 -24.91
N THR A 111 -9.62 -7.71 -24.08
CA THR A 111 -9.37 -9.09 -24.50
C THR A 111 -10.38 -9.52 -25.55
N ALA A 112 -10.14 -10.65 -26.21
CA ALA A 112 -11.09 -11.21 -27.17
C ALA A 112 -12.50 -11.43 -26.59
N VAL A 113 -12.61 -11.65 -25.27
CA VAL A 113 -13.88 -11.82 -24.55
C VAL A 113 -14.48 -10.51 -24.00
N GLY A 114 -13.78 -9.38 -24.16
CA GLY A 114 -14.31 -8.05 -23.86
C GLY A 114 -13.92 -7.45 -22.50
N ASN A 115 -13.00 -8.07 -21.73
CA ASN A 115 -12.52 -7.52 -20.46
C ASN A 115 -11.41 -6.49 -20.70
N HIS A 116 -11.40 -5.38 -19.95
CA HIS A 116 -10.31 -4.40 -20.03
C HIS A 116 -8.98 -5.01 -19.57
N PHE A 117 -7.88 -4.61 -20.21
CA PHE A 117 -6.53 -4.96 -19.76
C PHE A 117 -6.24 -4.24 -18.45
N GLY A 118 -5.68 -4.93 -17.46
CA GLY A 118 -5.43 -4.31 -16.15
C GLY A 118 -4.36 -4.98 -15.32
N TYR A 119 -3.89 -4.25 -14.32
CA TYR A 119 -3.09 -4.77 -13.20
C TYR A 119 -3.77 -4.37 -11.89
N ARG A 120 -3.85 -5.32 -10.96
CA ARG A 120 -4.42 -5.08 -9.63
C ARG A 120 -3.36 -5.05 -8.56
N LEU A 121 -3.59 -4.21 -7.55
CA LEU A 121 -2.81 -4.17 -6.33
C LEU A 121 -3.31 -5.25 -5.35
N ILE A 122 -2.40 -6.13 -4.91
CA ILE A 122 -2.61 -7.04 -3.79
C ILE A 122 -1.76 -6.51 -2.63
N PRO A 123 -2.35 -5.75 -1.70
CA PRO A 123 -1.61 -5.11 -0.62
C PRO A 123 -1.25 -6.10 0.50
N ALA A 124 -0.25 -5.77 1.30
CA ALA A 124 -0.05 -6.36 2.63
C ALA A 124 -1.20 -5.96 3.57
N ILE A 125 -1.15 -6.44 4.83
CA ILE A 125 -1.98 -5.85 5.89
C ILE A 125 -1.65 -4.35 6.01
N PRO A 126 -2.64 -3.44 5.94
CA PRO A 126 -2.38 -2.01 5.94
C PRO A 126 -2.05 -1.51 7.35
N ALA A 127 -1.14 -0.53 7.43
CA ALA A 127 -1.03 0.37 8.57
C ALA A 127 -1.78 1.67 8.26
N HIS A 128 -2.28 2.33 9.31
CA HIS A 128 -2.98 3.61 9.22
C HIS A 128 -2.32 4.60 10.19
N PRO A 129 -2.31 5.91 9.91
CA PRO A 129 -1.73 6.87 10.84
C PRO A 129 -2.44 6.81 12.19
N LEU A 130 -1.66 6.78 13.27
CA LEU A 130 -2.14 6.85 14.66
C LEU A 130 -2.06 8.27 15.24
N LEU A 131 -1.38 9.18 14.54
CA LEU A 131 -1.35 10.60 14.89
C LEU A 131 -2.67 11.28 14.54
N SER A 132 -3.02 12.33 15.29
CA SER A 132 -4.16 13.17 14.92
C SER A 132 -3.86 13.93 13.64
N LEU A 133 -4.88 14.17 12.80
CA LEU A 133 -4.70 14.80 11.49
C LEU A 133 -4.18 16.25 11.57
N ASP A 134 -4.34 16.89 12.72
CA ASP A 134 -3.88 18.26 13.02
C ASP A 134 -2.51 18.32 13.69
N ASP A 135 -1.88 17.17 13.98
CA ASP A 135 -0.52 17.15 14.51
C ASP A 135 0.51 17.58 13.45
N TYR A 136 1.53 18.34 13.84
CA TYR A 136 2.48 18.93 12.89
C TYR A 136 3.23 17.88 12.05
N PRO A 137 3.72 16.75 12.61
CA PRO A 137 4.31 15.69 11.81
C PRO A 137 3.30 15.04 10.86
N GLN A 138 2.03 14.91 11.27
CA GLN A 138 0.98 14.33 10.43
C GLN A 138 0.59 15.28 9.28
N ILE A 139 0.56 16.60 9.50
CA ILE A 139 0.37 17.59 8.45
C ILE A 139 1.50 17.51 7.41
N ARG A 140 2.75 17.44 7.88
CA ARG A 140 3.93 17.30 7.00
C ARG A 140 3.97 15.95 6.29
N GLY A 141 3.47 14.90 6.93
CA GLY A 141 3.37 13.53 6.44
C GLY A 141 2.01 13.15 5.86
N ALA A 142 1.18 14.12 5.47
CA ALA A 142 -0.24 13.89 5.14
C ALA A 142 -0.47 12.95 3.95
N PHE A 143 0.58 12.62 3.19
CA PHE A 143 0.54 11.55 2.18
C PHE A 143 0.21 10.17 2.78
N THR A 144 0.36 9.95 4.09
CA THR A 144 -0.01 8.69 4.77
C THR A 144 -1.50 8.58 5.11
N ASN A 145 -2.29 9.64 4.89
CA ASN A 145 -3.71 9.67 5.27
C ASN A 145 -4.58 8.62 4.56
N TYR A 146 -4.16 8.13 3.39
CA TYR A 146 -4.80 7.04 2.68
C TYR A 146 -3.75 6.01 2.24
N ASN A 147 -4.17 4.74 2.11
CA ASN A 147 -3.28 3.66 1.69
C ASN A 147 -3.04 3.66 0.17
N VAL A 148 -4.01 4.17 -0.60
CA VAL A 148 -3.90 4.35 -2.05
C VAL A 148 -4.45 5.72 -2.43
N TRP A 149 -3.76 6.37 -3.36
CA TRP A 149 -4.19 7.56 -4.07
C TRP A 149 -4.01 7.35 -5.58
N VAL A 150 -4.78 8.05 -6.39
CA VAL A 150 -4.52 8.15 -7.84
C VAL A 150 -4.61 9.62 -8.24
N THR A 151 -3.61 10.08 -8.98
CA THR A 151 -3.53 11.45 -9.51
C THR A 151 -3.35 11.42 -11.01
N PRO A 152 -3.72 12.48 -11.74
CA PRO A 152 -3.20 12.67 -13.09
C PRO A 152 -1.68 12.70 -13.06
N TYR A 153 -1.04 12.24 -14.13
CA TYR A 153 0.38 12.43 -14.30
C TYR A 153 0.72 13.93 -14.32
N ASN A 154 1.72 14.30 -13.53
CA ASN A 154 2.34 15.61 -13.59
C ASN A 154 3.84 15.47 -13.33
N ARG A 155 4.65 15.94 -14.29
CA ARG A 155 6.11 15.86 -14.27
C ARG A 155 6.72 16.46 -13.00
N THR A 156 6.09 17.44 -12.35
CA THR A 156 6.63 18.11 -11.17
C THR A 156 6.16 17.49 -9.85
N GLU A 157 5.09 16.70 -9.85
CA GLU A 157 4.53 16.06 -8.66
C GLU A 157 5.23 14.73 -8.37
N LYS A 158 6.45 14.82 -7.82
CA LYS A 158 7.36 13.68 -7.66
C LYS A 158 7.53 13.21 -6.21
N TRP A 159 7.44 14.12 -5.26
CA TRP A 159 7.82 13.89 -3.86
C TRP A 159 6.61 14.12 -2.96
N ALA A 160 6.01 13.05 -2.43
CA ALA A 160 4.72 13.14 -1.74
C ALA A 160 4.70 14.03 -0.48
N GLY A 161 5.87 14.29 0.13
CA GLY A 161 6.05 15.23 1.24
C GLY A 161 6.42 16.67 0.82
N GLY A 162 6.46 16.95 -0.48
CA GLY A 162 6.91 18.21 -1.08
C GLY A 162 8.38 18.21 -1.52
N LEU A 163 8.74 19.20 -2.34
CA LEU A 163 10.11 19.33 -2.86
C LEU A 163 11.14 19.61 -1.75
N TYR A 164 10.76 20.41 -0.76
CA TYR A 164 11.61 20.79 0.38
C TYR A 164 10.98 20.30 1.69
N VAL A 165 11.45 19.14 2.18
CA VAL A 165 10.85 18.44 3.34
C VAL A 165 11.42 18.90 4.68
N ASP A 166 12.70 19.26 4.71
CA ASP A 166 13.33 19.75 5.93
C ASP A 166 12.66 21.05 6.38
N HIS A 167 12.24 21.10 7.66
CA HIS A 167 11.42 22.18 8.22
C HIS A 167 10.15 22.56 7.43
N SER A 168 9.62 21.64 6.62
CA SER A 168 8.40 21.88 5.82
C SER A 168 7.18 22.20 6.68
N ARG A 169 6.21 22.89 6.08
CA ARG A 169 4.93 23.22 6.73
C ARG A 169 3.75 22.38 6.23
N GLY A 170 4.01 21.41 5.35
CA GLY A 170 3.00 20.52 4.77
C GLY A 170 2.15 21.17 3.68
N ASP A 171 2.61 22.28 3.11
CA ASP A 171 1.92 23.10 2.10
C ASP A 171 2.16 22.66 0.64
N ASP A 172 3.00 21.63 0.43
CA ASP A 172 3.32 21.07 -0.90
C ASP A 172 3.23 19.53 -0.91
N THR A 173 2.34 18.94 -0.13
CA THR A 173 2.20 17.47 -0.05
C THR A 173 1.24 16.92 -1.10
N LEU A 174 1.27 15.60 -1.33
CA LEU A 174 0.26 14.90 -2.14
C LEU A 174 -1.18 15.21 -1.70
N ALA A 175 -1.39 15.35 -0.38
CA ALA A 175 -2.69 15.72 0.17
C ALA A 175 -3.11 17.14 -0.27
N VAL A 176 -2.18 18.07 -0.44
CA VAL A 176 -2.44 19.42 -0.97
C VAL A 176 -2.69 19.38 -2.48
N TRP A 177 -1.85 18.68 -3.25
CA TRP A 177 -2.01 18.62 -4.71
C TRP A 177 -3.39 18.09 -5.12
N THR A 178 -3.85 17.02 -4.44
CA THR A 178 -5.15 16.39 -4.70
C THR A 178 -6.36 17.20 -4.19
N GLN A 179 -6.16 18.39 -3.62
CA GLN A 179 -7.27 19.33 -3.39
C GLN A 179 -7.79 19.94 -4.70
N GLN A 180 -6.97 19.92 -5.77
CA GLN A 180 -7.40 20.32 -7.11
C GLN A 180 -8.51 19.42 -7.67
N ASN A 181 -8.63 18.20 -7.14
CA ASN A 181 -9.63 17.20 -7.49
C ASN A 181 -9.80 16.98 -9.00
N ARG A 182 -8.67 16.76 -9.67
CA ARG A 182 -8.58 16.69 -11.12
C ARG A 182 -9.28 15.43 -11.64
N ASN A 183 -9.73 15.46 -12.90
CA ASN A 183 -10.21 14.25 -13.59
C ASN A 183 -9.09 13.22 -13.67
N ILE A 184 -9.40 11.93 -13.54
CA ILE A 184 -8.46 10.80 -13.66
C ILE A 184 -8.97 9.67 -14.55
N GLU A 185 -10.12 9.83 -15.19
CA GLU A 185 -10.68 8.81 -16.08
C GLU A 185 -10.10 8.93 -17.50
N ASN A 186 -9.63 7.79 -18.03
CA ASN A 186 -9.12 7.59 -19.39
C ASN A 186 -8.01 8.57 -19.81
N GLN A 187 -6.98 8.69 -18.98
CA GLN A 187 -5.87 9.61 -19.18
C GLN A 187 -4.62 9.07 -18.46
N ASP A 188 -3.51 9.78 -18.62
CA ASP A 188 -2.25 9.48 -17.93
C ASP A 188 -2.41 9.69 -16.41
N ILE A 189 -2.19 8.63 -15.63
CA ILE A 189 -2.43 8.58 -14.20
C ILE A 189 -1.32 7.86 -13.44
N VAL A 190 -1.08 8.33 -12.22
CA VAL A 190 -0.11 7.77 -11.29
C VAL A 190 -0.84 7.19 -10.09
N LEU A 191 -0.52 5.95 -9.74
CA LEU A 191 -0.95 5.32 -8.49
C LEU A 191 0.10 5.57 -7.40
N TRP A 192 -0.36 6.00 -6.24
CA TRP A 192 0.48 6.19 -5.06
C TRP A 192 0.07 5.18 -3.99
N HIS A 193 1.01 4.36 -3.53
CA HIS A 193 0.71 3.30 -2.54
C HIS A 193 1.54 3.48 -1.26
N VAL A 194 0.84 3.63 -0.14
CA VAL A 194 1.44 3.67 1.20
C VAL A 194 1.52 2.28 1.80
N VAL A 195 2.73 1.88 2.19
CA VAL A 195 3.00 0.68 3.00
C VAL A 195 3.56 1.14 4.33
N GLY A 196 3.14 0.52 5.44
CA GLY A 196 3.71 0.86 6.74
C GLY A 196 3.61 -0.23 7.79
N ILE A 197 4.29 -0.01 8.91
CA ILE A 197 4.37 -0.91 10.07
C ILE A 197 4.37 -0.05 11.34
N HIS A 198 3.57 -0.45 12.33
CA HIS A 198 3.69 0.03 13.70
C HIS A 198 4.70 -0.85 14.45
N HIS A 199 5.82 -0.27 14.88
CA HIS A 199 6.88 -1.03 15.55
C HIS A 199 6.74 -0.90 17.08
N VAL A 200 6.35 -2.00 17.72
CA VAL A 200 6.44 -2.20 19.17
C VAL A 200 7.71 -2.99 19.43
N PRO A 201 8.82 -2.36 19.87
CA PRO A 201 10.11 -3.04 19.97
C PRO A 201 10.07 -4.21 20.97
N ALA A 202 10.77 -5.29 20.62
CA ALA A 202 10.93 -6.49 21.43
C ALA A 202 12.40 -6.71 21.83
N GLN A 203 12.65 -7.66 22.73
CA GLN A 203 14.02 -7.97 23.17
C GLN A 203 14.84 -8.63 22.05
N GLU A 204 14.18 -9.39 21.19
CA GLU A 204 14.76 -10.03 20.00
C GLU A 204 15.30 -9.02 18.99
N ASP A 205 14.85 -7.76 19.05
CA ASP A 205 15.32 -6.69 18.18
C ASP A 205 16.66 -6.08 18.66
N PHE A 206 17.12 -6.44 19.87
CA PHE A 206 18.32 -5.90 20.51
C PHE A 206 19.43 -6.96 20.61
N PRO A 207 20.72 -6.61 20.36
CA PRO A 207 21.25 -5.29 20.01
C PRO A 207 21.17 -4.96 18.51
N ILE A 208 20.72 -5.90 17.69
CA ILE A 208 20.51 -5.74 16.25
C ILE A 208 19.30 -6.57 15.83
N MET A 209 18.41 -5.96 15.07
CA MET A 209 17.09 -6.49 14.73
C MET A 209 17.17 -7.53 13.61
N PRO A 210 16.62 -8.74 13.78
CA PRO A 210 16.38 -9.69 12.69
C PRO A 210 15.47 -9.11 11.59
N LEU A 211 15.49 -9.71 10.40
CA LEU A 211 14.76 -9.17 9.25
C LEU A 211 13.24 -9.23 9.45
N LEU A 212 12.56 -8.08 9.36
CA LEU A 212 11.09 -7.98 9.24
C LEU A 212 10.72 -7.55 7.82
N THR A 213 9.98 -8.39 7.10
CA THR A 213 9.68 -8.18 5.67
C THR A 213 8.22 -7.86 5.42
N THR A 214 7.96 -6.87 4.58
CA THR A 214 6.65 -6.55 4.01
C THR A 214 6.71 -6.49 2.49
N SER A 215 5.64 -6.91 1.82
CA SER A 215 5.53 -6.91 0.36
C SER A 215 4.07 -6.71 -0.08
N PHE A 216 3.90 -6.11 -1.24
CA PHE A 216 2.67 -6.13 -2.02
C PHE A 216 2.97 -6.71 -3.40
N GLU A 217 1.94 -7.00 -4.18
CA GLU A 217 2.08 -7.50 -5.54
C GLU A 217 1.25 -6.67 -6.52
N LEU A 218 1.83 -6.37 -7.68
CA LEU A 218 1.09 -5.90 -8.85
C LEU A 218 0.85 -7.11 -9.75
N ARG A 219 -0.40 -7.56 -9.84
CA ARG A 219 -0.75 -8.80 -10.56
C ARG A 219 -1.53 -8.48 -11.84
N PRO A 220 -1.13 -9.03 -13.01
CA PRO A 220 -1.91 -8.89 -14.23
C PRO A 220 -3.32 -9.43 -14.03
N THR A 221 -4.32 -8.66 -14.42
CA THR A 221 -5.74 -8.96 -14.24
C THR A 221 -6.45 -8.68 -15.55
N ASN A 222 -6.81 -9.75 -16.27
CA ASN A 222 -7.32 -9.67 -17.65
C ASN A 222 -6.36 -8.99 -18.65
N PHE A 223 -5.09 -8.80 -18.29
CA PHE A 223 -4.07 -8.24 -19.19
C PHE A 223 -3.72 -9.17 -20.35
N PHE A 224 -3.74 -10.48 -20.11
CA PHE A 224 -3.45 -11.50 -21.11
C PHE A 224 -4.73 -12.25 -21.48
N GLU A 225 -4.79 -12.75 -22.72
CA GLU A 225 -5.90 -13.60 -23.20
C GLU A 225 -6.06 -14.90 -22.40
N ARG A 226 -4.98 -15.39 -21.80
CA ARG A 226 -4.92 -16.60 -20.97
C ARG A 226 -3.65 -16.56 -20.11
N ASN A 227 -3.41 -17.62 -19.34
CA ASN A 227 -2.20 -17.76 -18.52
C ASN A 227 -0.92 -17.45 -19.34
N PRO A 228 -0.15 -16.39 -19.00
CA PRO A 228 1.02 -15.97 -19.76
C PRO A 228 2.20 -16.95 -19.69
N VAL A 229 2.24 -17.81 -18.67
CA VAL A 229 3.30 -18.80 -18.46
C VAL A 229 2.88 -20.22 -18.86
N LEU A 230 1.78 -20.36 -19.61
CA LEU A 230 1.27 -21.67 -20.04
C LEU A 230 2.32 -22.52 -20.78
N ASN A 231 3.17 -21.87 -21.57
CA ASN A 231 4.22 -22.51 -22.36
C ASN A 231 5.63 -22.31 -21.77
N THR A 232 5.72 -21.86 -20.52
CA THR A 232 7.00 -21.70 -19.83
C THR A 232 7.40 -23.02 -19.18
N LEU A 233 8.53 -23.58 -19.60
CA LEU A 233 9.10 -24.78 -19.00
C LEU A 233 9.94 -24.42 -17.77
N SER A 234 10.00 -25.34 -16.81
CA SER A 234 10.99 -25.27 -15.73
C SER A 234 12.41 -25.27 -16.32
N PRO A 235 13.40 -24.63 -15.65
CA PRO A 235 14.79 -24.84 -16.01
C PRO A 235 15.14 -26.34 -15.88
N PRO A 236 16.01 -26.87 -16.75
CA PRO A 236 16.41 -28.27 -16.66
C PRO A 236 17.23 -28.51 -15.39
N ASP A 237 17.05 -29.67 -14.77
CA ASP A 237 17.90 -30.11 -13.67
C ASP A 237 19.32 -30.37 -14.19
N VAL A 238 20.32 -29.78 -13.53
CA VAL A 238 21.74 -30.00 -13.84
C VAL A 238 22.39 -30.68 -12.64
N ALA A 239 22.88 -31.90 -12.84
CA ALA A 239 23.61 -32.62 -11.81
C ALA A 239 24.93 -31.90 -11.51
N TRP A 240 25.25 -31.70 -10.22
CA TRP A 240 26.54 -31.16 -9.79
C TRP A 240 27.71 -32.01 -10.32
N PRO A 241 28.83 -31.41 -10.80
CA PRO A 241 29.17 -29.97 -10.83
C PRO A 241 28.61 -29.19 -12.02
N GLY A 242 27.85 -29.82 -12.91
CA GLY A 242 27.27 -29.16 -14.08
C GLY A 242 28.26 -28.88 -15.21
N CYS A 243 29.29 -29.73 -15.38
CA CYS A 243 30.22 -29.58 -16.48
C CYS A 243 29.57 -29.97 -17.83
N PRO A 244 29.76 -29.17 -18.90
CA PRO A 244 29.50 -29.63 -20.26
C PRO A 244 30.34 -30.87 -20.56
N LYS A 245 29.78 -31.86 -21.25
CA LYS A 245 30.56 -32.98 -21.80
C LYS A 245 31.51 -32.50 -22.89
#